data_AF-A0A4V1FKD4-F1
#
_entry.id   AF-A0A4V1FKD4-F1
#
_cell.length_a   1.000
_cell.length_b   1.000
_cell.length_c   1.000
_cell.angle_alpha   90.00
_cell.angle_beta   90.00
_cell.angle_gamma   90.00
#
_symmetry.space_group_name_H-M   'P 1'
#
loop_
_entity.id
_entity.type
_entity.pdbx_description
1 polymer ?
#
loop_
_entity_poly.entity_id
_entity_poly.type
_entity_poly.pdbx_seq_one_letter_code
_entity_poly.pdbx_strand_id
1 'polypeptide(L)'
;MTSPAQRVHDATHRLLELLEAGESTTEEAMAVRGELALATAETGHLEDAWYQAEELVKDAQRRSGGDPDHPAIAEARAVRDEVERIAIARDRERNPT
;
A
#
# COMPACT_ATOMS: atom_id res chain seq x y z
N MET A 1 15.76 -13.41 -3.90
CA MET A 1 14.49 -12.69 -3.65
C MET A 1 14.65 -11.91 -2.36
N THR A 2 14.22 -10.65 -2.33
CA THR A 2 14.28 -9.77 -1.14
C THR A 2 13.15 -10.15 -0.17
N SER A 3 13.42 -10.21 1.13
CA SER A 3 12.40 -10.56 2.14
C SER A 3 11.33 -9.47 2.28
N PRO A 4 10.11 -9.79 2.76
CA PRO A 4 9.09 -8.77 3.03
C PRO A 4 9.58 -7.66 3.98
N ALA A 5 10.33 -8.02 5.03
CA ALA A 5 10.87 -7.04 5.98
C ALA A 5 11.88 -6.08 5.32
N GLN A 6 12.74 -6.60 4.42
CA GLN A 6 13.62 -5.75 3.63
C GLN A 6 12.83 -4.84 2.68
N ARG A 7 11.76 -5.35 2.04
CA ARG A 7 10.90 -4.50 1.19
C ARG A 7 10.20 -3.40 1.97
N VAL A 8 9.74 -3.65 3.19
CA VAL A 8 9.21 -2.60 4.09
C VAL A 8 10.28 -1.54 4.34
N HIS A 9 11.49 -1.97 4.70
CA HIS A 9 12.61 -1.06 4.94
C HIS A 9 12.95 -0.20 3.71
N ASP A 10 13.14 -0.84 2.55
CA ASP A 10 13.50 -0.16 1.30
C ASP A 10 12.42 0.84 0.86
N ALA A 11 11.13 0.43 0.91
CA ALA A 11 10.01 1.29 0.56
C ALA A 11 9.86 2.48 1.54
N THR A 12 10.10 2.24 2.83
CA THR A 12 10.10 3.32 3.85
C THR A 12 11.19 4.34 3.56
N HIS A 13 12.41 3.90 3.25
CA HIS A 13 13.51 4.80 2.91
C HIS A 13 13.20 5.65 1.68
N ARG A 14 12.72 5.02 0.60
CA ARG A 14 12.33 5.75 -0.61
C ARG A 14 11.19 6.75 -0.36
N LEU A 15 10.24 6.40 0.49
CA LEU A 15 9.17 7.32 0.89
C LEU A 15 9.69 8.52 1.66
N LEU A 16 10.64 8.32 2.58
CA LEU A 16 11.25 9.42 3.32
C LEU A 16 11.96 10.40 2.37
N GLU A 17 12.70 9.90 1.39
CA GLU A 17 13.36 10.73 0.35
C GLU A 17 12.33 11.56 -0.45
N LEU A 18 11.23 10.94 -0.89
CA LEU A 18 10.16 11.62 -1.61
C LEU A 18 9.45 12.67 -0.73
N LEU A 19 9.23 12.38 0.55
CA LEU A 19 8.64 13.31 1.49
C LEU A 19 9.54 14.52 1.75
N GLU A 20 10.86 14.32 1.83
CA GLU A 20 11.84 15.39 1.93
C GLU A 20 11.82 16.31 0.69
N ALA A 21 11.52 15.75 -0.48
CA ALA A 21 11.31 16.50 -1.71
C ALA A 21 9.91 17.16 -1.82
N GLY A 22 8.99 16.87 -0.89
CA GLY A 22 7.61 17.36 -0.91
C GLY A 22 6.66 16.58 -1.82
N GLU A 23 7.06 15.41 -2.29
CA GLU A 23 6.38 14.60 -3.30
C GLU A 23 5.59 13.44 -2.68
N SER A 24 4.61 13.71 -1.81
CA SER A 24 3.87 12.64 -1.10
C SER A 24 2.74 11.97 -1.91
N THR A 25 2.36 12.60 -3.02
CA THR A 25 1.24 12.19 -3.87
C THR A 25 1.59 12.14 -5.34
N THR A 26 2.88 12.19 -5.71
CA THR A 26 3.30 11.90 -7.09
C THR A 26 3.01 10.45 -7.44
N GLU A 27 2.98 10.14 -8.74
CA GLU A 27 2.73 8.77 -9.20
C GLU A 27 3.75 7.79 -8.61
N GLU A 28 5.03 8.19 -8.56
CA GLU A 28 6.09 7.42 -7.91
C GLU A 28 5.80 7.21 -6.42
N ALA A 29 5.47 8.26 -5.67
CA ALA A 29 5.18 8.14 -4.26
C ALA A 29 3.96 7.27 -3.97
N MET A 30 2.93 7.35 -4.80
CA MET A 30 1.75 6.50 -4.70
C MET A 30 2.10 5.02 -4.95
N ALA A 31 2.95 4.74 -5.95
CA ALA A 31 3.43 3.39 -6.21
C ALA A 31 4.23 2.83 -5.03
N VAL A 32 5.18 3.60 -4.48
CA VAL A 32 6.00 3.17 -3.33
C VAL A 32 5.14 2.95 -2.07
N ARG A 33 4.11 3.78 -1.87
CA ARG A 33 3.13 3.57 -0.78
C ARG A 33 2.33 2.29 -0.95
N GLY A 34 1.98 1.94 -2.20
CA GLY A 34 1.37 0.66 -2.52
C GLY A 34 2.29 -0.50 -2.15
N GLU A 35 3.55 -0.45 -2.58
CA GLU A 35 4.56 -1.45 -2.24
C GLU A 35 4.74 -1.61 -0.73
N LEU A 36 4.77 -0.50 0.02
CA LEU A 36 4.88 -0.51 1.47
C LEU A 36 3.66 -1.19 2.12
N ALA A 37 2.43 -0.90 1.68
CA ALA A 37 1.23 -1.53 2.21
C ALA A 37 1.25 -3.05 2.02
N LEU A 38 1.64 -3.51 0.82
CA LEU A 38 1.73 -4.93 0.52
C LEU A 38 2.80 -5.63 1.36
N ALA A 39 4.01 -5.05 1.42
CA ALA A 39 5.10 -5.60 2.21
C ALA A 39 4.75 -5.64 3.71
N THR A 40 4.06 -4.62 4.20
CA THR A 40 3.56 -4.56 5.58
C THR A 40 2.56 -5.69 5.86
N ALA A 41 1.61 -5.94 4.94
CA ALA A 41 0.67 -7.06 5.06
C ALA A 41 1.39 -8.41 5.08
N GLU A 42 2.40 -8.60 4.23
CA GLU A 42 3.19 -9.84 4.14
C GLU A 42 4.05 -10.10 5.39
N THR A 43 4.41 -9.05 6.14
CA THR A 43 5.03 -9.20 7.47
C THR A 43 4.04 -9.55 8.58
N GLY A 44 2.74 -9.50 8.31
CA GLY A 44 1.68 -9.81 9.27
C GLY A 44 1.14 -8.60 10.04
N HIS A 45 1.61 -7.39 9.76
CA HIS A 45 1.08 -6.14 10.33
C HIS A 45 -0.17 -5.70 9.56
N LEU A 46 -1.24 -6.50 9.65
CA LEU A 46 -2.42 -6.36 8.78
C LEU A 46 -3.22 -5.07 9.02
N GLU A 47 -3.31 -4.61 10.28
CA GLU A 47 -4.02 -3.36 10.62
C GLU A 47 -3.33 -2.14 10.00
N ASP A 48 -2.00 -2.07 10.14
CA ASP A 48 -1.20 -1.00 9.54
C ASP A 48 -1.28 -1.01 8.01
N ALA A 49 -1.17 -2.20 7.40
CA ALA A 49 -1.28 -2.35 5.95
C ALA A 49 -2.65 -1.90 5.42
N TRP A 50 -3.72 -2.24 6.14
CA TRP A 50 -5.07 -1.83 5.77
C TRP A 50 -5.23 -0.31 5.85
N TYR A 51 -4.76 0.29 6.95
CA TYR A 51 -4.76 1.74 7.11
C TYR A 51 -3.96 2.44 5.99
N GLN A 52 -2.77 1.94 5.68
CA GLN A 52 -1.93 2.47 4.59
C GLN A 52 -2.64 2.41 3.23
N ALA A 53 -3.30 1.30 2.91
CA ALA A 53 -4.01 1.13 1.65
C ALA A 53 -5.26 2.02 1.56
N GLU A 54 -6.01 2.19 2.65
CA GLU A 54 -7.17 3.11 2.68
C GLU A 54 -6.74 4.58 2.50
N GLU A 55 -5.65 5.00 3.15
CA GLU A 55 -5.12 6.36 2.93
C GLU A 55 -4.59 6.56 1.50
N LEU A 56 -4.00 5.52 0.89
CA LEU A 56 -3.60 5.57 -0.51
C LEU A 56 -4.80 5.79 -1.46
N VAL A 57 -5.93 5.11 -1.21
CA VAL A 57 -7.16 5.29 -1.98
C VAL A 57 -7.70 6.71 -1.84
N LYS A 58 -7.72 7.26 -0.62
CA LYS A 58 -8.15 8.65 -0.37
C LYS A 58 -7.26 9.64 -1.10
N ASP A 59 -5.96 9.43 -1.11
CA ASP A 59 -5.01 10.30 -1.82
C ASP A 59 -5.15 10.22 -3.33
N ALA A 60 -5.39 9.02 -3.87
CA ALA A 60 -5.71 8.85 -5.29
C ALA A 60 -6.95 9.66 -5.69
N GLN A 61 -8.00 9.60 -4.87
CA GLN A 61 -9.24 10.37 -5.10
C GLN A 61 -9.03 11.87 -5.01
N ARG A 62 -8.22 12.33 -4.05
CA ARG A 62 -7.86 13.76 -3.92
C ARG A 62 -7.09 14.24 -5.15
N ARG A 63 -6.10 13.47 -5.60
CA ARG A 63 -5.26 13.79 -6.77
C ARG A 63 -6.05 13.81 -8.07
N SER A 64 -7.01 12.92 -8.24
CA SER A 64 -7.81 12.84 -9.48
C SER A 64 -8.82 13.98 -9.65
N GLY A 65 -8.96 14.86 -8.64
CA GLY A 65 -9.97 15.91 -8.68
C GLY A 65 -11.41 15.38 -8.68
N GLY A 66 -11.61 14.14 -8.21
CA GLY A 66 -12.91 13.48 -8.18
C GLY A 66 -13.29 12.76 -9.48
N ASP A 67 -12.38 12.64 -10.45
CA ASP A 67 -12.56 11.72 -11.59
C ASP A 67 -12.50 10.27 -11.06
N PRO A 68 -13.61 9.50 -11.11
CA PRO A 68 -13.67 8.14 -10.59
C PRO A 68 -12.95 7.11 -11.48
N ASP A 69 -12.73 7.44 -12.76
CA ASP A 69 -12.10 6.55 -13.74
C ASP A 69 -10.59 6.79 -13.86
N HIS A 70 -10.05 7.71 -13.04
CA HIS A 70 -8.63 8.02 -13.04
C HIS A 70 -7.80 6.78 -12.66
N PRO A 71 -6.78 6.40 -13.47
CA PRO A 71 -6.00 5.17 -13.27
C PRO A 71 -5.43 4.98 -11.85
N ALA A 72 -4.94 6.06 -11.25
CA ALA A 72 -4.42 6.04 -9.87
C ALA A 72 -5.42 5.54 -8.82
N ILE A 73 -6.74 5.77 -9.01
CA ILE A 73 -7.77 5.24 -8.10
C ILE A 73 -7.88 3.72 -8.27
N ALA A 74 -7.89 3.23 -9.50
CA ALA A 74 -7.98 1.80 -9.79
C ALA A 74 -6.78 1.05 -9.22
N GLU A 75 -5.57 1.60 -9.40
CA GLU A 75 -4.33 1.05 -8.84
C GLU A 75 -4.35 1.01 -7.31
N ALA A 76 -4.74 2.12 -6.65
CA ALA A 76 -4.83 2.18 -5.20
C ALA A 76 -5.84 1.17 -4.63
N ARG A 77 -6.98 0.97 -5.31
CA ARG A 77 -7.98 -0.04 -4.92
C ARG A 77 -7.41 -1.45 -5.08
N ALA A 78 -6.69 -1.73 -6.16
CA ALA A 78 -6.06 -3.03 -6.37
C ALA A 78 -5.06 -3.37 -5.25
N VAL A 79 -4.29 -2.39 -4.75
CA VAL A 79 -3.43 -2.56 -3.58
C VAL A 79 -4.23 -2.94 -2.35
N ARG A 80 -5.32 -2.23 -2.05
CA ARG A 80 -6.16 -2.52 -0.89
C ARG A 80 -6.80 -3.91 -0.97
N ASP A 81 -7.33 -4.27 -2.13
CA ASP A 81 -7.95 -5.57 -2.35
C ASP A 81 -6.91 -6.72 -2.22
N GLU A 82 -5.64 -6.46 -2.53
CA GLU A 82 -4.53 -7.36 -2.23
C GLU A 82 -4.22 -7.45 -0.72
N VAL A 83 -4.18 -6.32 -0.01
CA VAL A 83 -4.01 -6.35 1.46
C VAL A 83 -5.10 -7.21 2.13
N GLU A 84 -6.36 -7.07 1.70
CA GLU A 84 -7.47 -7.89 2.18
C GLU A 84 -7.25 -9.37 1.90
N ARG A 85 -6.80 -9.71 0.69
CA ARG A 85 -6.54 -11.09 0.29
C ARG A 85 -5.40 -11.72 1.10
N ILE A 86 -4.33 -10.97 1.38
CA ILE A 86 -3.25 -11.41 2.28
C ILE A 86 -3.81 -11.65 3.68
N ALA A 87 -4.65 -10.76 4.20
CA ALA A 87 -5.27 -10.92 5.52
C ALA A 87 -6.12 -12.20 5.61
N ILE A 88 -6.97 -12.44 4.61
CA ILE A 88 -7.81 -13.66 4.52
C ILE A 88 -6.95 -14.92 4.45
N ALA A 89 -5.89 -14.92 3.64
CA ALA A 89 -4.98 -16.06 3.53
C ALA A 89 -4.32 -16.39 4.88
N ARG A 90 -3.84 -15.39 5.60
CA ARG A 90 -3.22 -15.57 6.92
C ARG A 90 -4.19 -16.00 8.00
N ASP A 91 -5.43 -15.53 7.97
CA ASP A 91 -6.46 -15.99 8.91
C ASP A 91 -6.75 -17.49 8.71
N ARG A 92 -6.85 -17.95 7.46
CA ARG A 92 -7.01 -19.37 7.12
C ARG A 92 -5.83 -20.23 7.58
N GLU A 93 -4.60 -19.71 7.47
CA GLU A 93 -3.40 -20.39 7.98
C GLU A 93 -3.41 -20.53 9.52
N ARG A 94 -3.92 -19.52 10.23
CA ARG A 94 -4.03 -19.55 11.70
C ARG A 94 -5.18 -20.40 12.20
N ASN A 95 -6.26 -20.49 11.44
CA ASN A 95 -7.49 -21.21 11.78
C ASN A 95 -7.87 -22.22 10.68
N PRO A 96 -7.11 -23.32 10.51
CA PRO A 96 -7.48 -24.38 9.56
C PRO A 96 -8.74 -25.10 10.04
N THR A 97 -9.72 -25.24 9.15
CA THR A 97 -10.99 -25.96 9.37
C THR A 97 -10.80 -27.43 9.74
#